data_AF-A0A533U402-F1
#
_entry.id   AF-A0A533U402-F1
#
_cell.length_a   1.000
_cell.length_b   1.000
_cell.length_c   1.000
_cell.angle_alpha   90.00
_cell.angle_beta   90.00
_cell.angle_gamma   90.00
#
_symmetry.space_group_name_H-M   'P 1'
#
loop_
_entity.id
_entity.type
_entity.pdbx_description
1 polymer ?
#
loop_
_entity_poly.entity_id
_entity_poly.type
_entity_poly.pdbx_seq_one_letter_code
_entity_poly.pdbx_strand_id
1 'polypeptide(L)'
;MLVDKQPCFAYNVETVHVGTGKRTRKHSMRLSETQRQRILEVTRQNFGDDAKAWLFGSRVDYTRRGGDVDLYIETRQSNNLMAELRCKMAIEESLDLHVDLVPNDSEKDNPVYKIAKKQGVQL
;
A
#
# COMPACT_ATOMS: atom_id res chain seq x y z
N MET A 1 -12.37 -28.33 1.73
CA MET A 1 -11.93 -27.40 0.67
C MET A 1 -12.83 -26.17 0.73
N LEU A 2 -12.46 -25.17 1.54
CA LEU A 2 -13.10 -23.87 1.53
C LEU A 2 -12.23 -22.97 0.67
N VAL A 3 -12.75 -22.62 -0.50
CA VAL A 3 -12.12 -21.62 -1.37
C VAL A 3 -12.57 -20.28 -0.80
N ASP A 4 -11.73 -19.66 0.02
CA ASP A 4 -12.01 -18.33 0.57
C ASP A 4 -12.25 -17.36 -0.59
N LYS A 5 -13.49 -16.88 -0.70
CA LYS A 5 -13.85 -15.84 -1.65
C LYS A 5 -13.22 -14.55 -1.16
N GLN A 6 -12.12 -14.15 -1.79
CA GLN A 6 -11.51 -12.84 -1.61
C GLN A 6 -12.60 -11.75 -1.82
N PRO A 7 -12.85 -10.87 -0.83
CA PRO A 7 -13.73 -9.73 -1.04
C PRO A 7 -13.06 -8.77 -2.03
N CYS A 8 -13.76 -8.50 -3.15
CA CYS A 8 -13.44 -7.39 -4.03
C CYS A 8 -13.59 -6.08 -3.22
N PHE A 9 -12.48 -5.52 -2.76
CA PHE A 9 -12.46 -4.15 -2.25
C PHE A 9 -12.68 -3.20 -3.43
N ALA A 10 -13.93 -2.77 -3.60
CA ALA A 10 -14.32 -1.79 -4.60
C ALA A 10 -13.56 -0.48 -4.35
N TYR A 11 -12.88 -0.01 -5.40
CA TYR A 11 -12.25 1.31 -5.43
C TYR A 11 -13.21 2.42 -4.99
N ASN A 12 -12.69 3.40 -4.26
CA ASN A 12 -13.30 4.74 -4.19
C ASN A 12 -13.21 5.38 -5.59
N VAL A 13 -14.20 5.08 -6.43
CA VAL A 13 -14.46 5.78 -7.69
C VAL A 13 -15.18 7.09 -7.38
N GLU A 14 -14.42 8.18 -7.24
CA GLU A 14 -15.05 9.51 -7.36
C GLU A 14 -15.58 9.68 -8.79
N THR A 15 -16.89 9.49 -8.93
CA THR A 15 -17.60 9.67 -10.19
C THR A 15 -17.82 11.15 -10.43
N VAL A 16 -16.87 11.81 -11.09
CA VAL A 16 -17.08 13.20 -11.53
C VAL A 16 -17.84 13.19 -12.84
N HIS A 17 -19.12 13.60 -12.79
CA HIS A 17 -19.96 13.78 -13.98
C HIS A 17 -19.49 15.02 -14.74
N VAL A 18 -18.82 14.81 -15.87
CA VAL A 18 -18.60 15.86 -16.88
C VAL A 18 -18.98 15.28 -18.23
N GLY A 19 -19.81 16.04 -18.97
CA GLY A 19 -20.55 15.60 -20.15
C GLY A 19 -19.73 14.86 -21.20
N THR A 20 -20.34 13.80 -21.74
CA THR A 20 -20.01 13.10 -22.98
C THR A 20 -18.52 12.82 -23.23
N GLY A 21 -18.01 11.79 -22.56
CA GLY A 21 -16.72 11.18 -22.88
C GLY A 21 -16.14 10.46 -21.67
N LYS A 22 -16.20 9.12 -21.64
CA LYS A 22 -15.56 8.31 -20.59
C LYS A 22 -14.03 8.47 -20.70
N ARG A 23 -13.45 9.48 -20.06
CA ARG A 23 -11.99 9.56 -19.86
C ARG A 23 -11.66 8.70 -18.65
N THR A 24 -10.98 7.59 -18.88
CA THR A 24 -10.35 6.81 -17.81
C THR A 24 -9.39 7.72 -17.04
N ARG A 25 -9.60 7.91 -15.73
CA ARG A 25 -8.66 8.69 -14.93
C ARG A 25 -7.34 7.96 -14.88
N LYS A 26 -6.32 8.61 -15.42
CA LYS A 26 -4.89 8.30 -15.30
C LYS A 26 -4.61 7.95 -13.83
N HIS A 27 -4.19 6.72 -13.56
CA HIS A 27 -3.81 6.30 -12.21
C HIS A 27 -2.76 7.29 -11.65
N SER A 28 -3.03 7.89 -10.48
CA SER A 28 -2.14 8.90 -9.91
C SER A 28 -0.81 8.28 -9.46
N MET A 29 -0.81 6.99 -9.10
CA MET A 29 0.31 6.21 -8.55
C MET A 29 0.94 5.23 -9.56
N ARG A 30 2.22 4.90 -9.33
CA ARG A 30 3.08 4.04 -10.16
C ARG A 30 3.17 2.59 -9.66
N LEU A 31 2.04 2.04 -9.22
CA LEU A 31 1.89 0.61 -8.90
C LEU A 31 0.72 0.03 -9.69
N SER A 32 0.86 -1.19 -10.19
CA SER A 32 -0.23 -1.91 -10.84
C SER A 32 -1.26 -2.40 -9.83
N GLU A 33 -2.42 -2.81 -10.32
CA GLU A 33 -3.46 -3.44 -9.50
C GLU A 33 -2.91 -4.65 -8.74
N THR A 34 -2.27 -5.56 -9.47
CA THR A 34 -1.71 -6.79 -8.93
C THR A 34 -0.67 -6.51 -7.86
N GLN A 35 0.18 -5.48 -8.06
CA GLN A 35 1.17 -5.08 -7.07
C GLN A 35 0.50 -4.56 -5.79
N ARG A 36 -0.55 -3.73 -5.90
CA ARG A 36 -1.31 -3.27 -4.72
C ARG A 36 -1.93 -4.42 -3.94
N GLN A 37 -2.62 -5.32 -4.64
CA GLN A 37 -3.25 -6.48 -4.00
C GLN A 37 -2.22 -7.33 -3.27
N ARG A 38 -1.05 -7.52 -3.90
CA ARG A 38 0.03 -8.30 -3.30
C ARG A 38 0.63 -7.62 -2.07
N ILE A 39 0.81 -6.30 -2.09
CA ILE A 39 1.23 -5.54 -0.90
C ILE A 39 0.23 -5.74 0.24
N LEU A 40 -1.07 -5.59 -0.03
CA LEU A 40 -2.13 -5.73 0.99
C LEU A 40 -2.18 -7.14 1.57
N GLU A 41 -2.09 -8.16 0.73
CA GLU A 41 -2.08 -9.56 1.14
C GLU A 41 -0.90 -9.86 2.06
N VAL A 42 0.32 -9.54 1.63
CA VAL A 42 1.54 -9.79 2.40
C VAL A 42 1.57 -8.99 3.70
N THR A 43 1.07 -7.74 3.67
CA THR A 43 0.93 -6.90 4.86
C THR A 43 0.04 -7.58 5.89
N ARG A 44 -1.15 -8.05 5.50
CA ARG A 44 -2.09 -8.70 6.41
C ARG A 44 -1.57 -10.04 6.95
N GLN A 45 -0.88 -10.81 6.10
CA GLN A 45 -0.25 -12.08 6.51
C GLN A 45 0.79 -11.90 7.62
N ASN A 46 1.52 -10.77 7.64
CA ASN A 46 2.61 -10.54 8.60
C ASN A 46 2.22 -9.65 9.78
N PHE A 47 1.23 -8.75 9.60
CA PHE A 47 0.85 -7.75 10.61
C PHE A 47 -0.61 -7.84 11.05
N GLY A 48 -1.37 -8.84 10.59
CA GLY A 48 -2.76 -9.07 10.95
C GLY A 48 -3.77 -8.46 9.97
N ASP A 49 -5.00 -8.96 10.00
CA ASP A 49 -6.06 -8.60 9.03
C ASP A 49 -6.49 -7.12 9.08
N ASP A 50 -6.32 -6.46 10.24
CA ASP A 50 -6.63 -5.05 10.44
C ASP A 50 -5.48 -4.11 10.10
N ALA A 51 -4.33 -4.65 9.65
CA ALA A 51 -3.21 -3.86 9.18
C ALA A 51 -3.58 -3.04 7.94
N LYS A 52 -3.12 -1.80 7.92
CA LYS A 52 -3.37 -0.83 6.84
C LYS A 52 -2.06 -0.42 6.22
N ALA A 53 -2.06 -0.26 4.90
CA ALA A 53 -0.89 0.16 4.14
C ALA A 53 -1.14 1.49 3.42
N TRP A 54 -0.14 2.36 3.42
CA TRP A 54 -0.09 3.57 2.60
C TRP A 54 1.15 3.55 1.74
N LEU A 55 0.97 3.76 0.43
CA LEU A 55 2.05 4.13 -0.47
C LEU A 55 2.33 5.61 -0.30
N PHE A 56 3.57 5.98 -0.04
CA PHE A 56 3.98 7.38 -0.02
C PHE A 56 5.23 7.59 -0.88
N GLY A 57 5.82 8.78 -0.78
CA GLY A 57 7.08 9.08 -1.47
C GLY A 57 6.95 9.09 -3.00
N SER A 58 8.01 8.63 -3.66
CA SER A 58 8.25 8.93 -5.08
C SER A 58 7.30 8.24 -6.06
N ARG A 59 6.66 7.13 -5.63
CA ARG A 59 5.73 6.35 -6.46
C ARG A 59 4.28 6.84 -6.42
N VAL A 60 3.96 7.84 -5.60
CA VAL A 60 2.64 8.50 -5.62
C VAL A 60 2.47 9.43 -6.83
N ASP A 61 3.55 9.84 -7.49
CA ASP A 61 3.53 10.71 -8.66
C ASP A 61 3.90 9.94 -9.95
N TYR A 62 2.91 9.79 -10.84
CA TYR A 62 3.07 9.10 -12.13
C TYR A 62 4.10 9.73 -13.08
N THR A 63 4.47 11.00 -12.91
CA THR A 63 5.41 11.71 -13.80
C THR A 63 6.88 11.40 -13.51
N ARG A 64 7.18 10.84 -12.33
CA ARG A 64 8.53 10.49 -11.91
C ARG A 64 9.00 9.16 -12.52
N ARG A 65 10.30 8.90 -12.48
CA ARG A 65 10.94 7.66 -12.96
C ARG A 65 11.79 7.03 -11.85
N GLY A 66 11.97 5.71 -11.88
CA GLY A 66 12.72 4.96 -10.86
C GLY A 66 12.13 5.07 -9.45
N GLY A 67 12.96 4.80 -8.45
CA GLY A 67 12.68 4.95 -7.01
C GLY A 67 12.29 3.65 -6.32
N ASP A 68 12.27 3.71 -4.99
CA ASP A 68 11.89 2.62 -4.08
C ASP A 68 10.39 2.70 -3.74
N VAL A 69 9.83 1.61 -3.25
CA VAL A 69 8.41 1.55 -2.83
C VAL A 69 8.37 1.92 -1.36
N ASP A 70 8.08 3.18 -1.07
CA ASP A 70 7.91 3.66 0.31
C ASP A 70 6.54 3.23 0.86
N LEU A 71 6.53 2.34 1.86
CA LEU A 71 5.32 1.79 2.46
C LEU A 71 5.25 2.08 3.96
N TYR A 72 4.16 2.71 4.38
CA TYR A 72 3.84 2.90 5.79
C TYR A 72 2.78 1.88 6.18
N ILE A 73 3.06 1.09 7.22
CA ILE A 73 2.13 0.10 7.74
C ILE A 73 1.67 0.52 9.14
N GLU A 74 0.36 0.63 9.32
CA GLU A 74 -0.26 0.76 10.64
C GLU A 74 -0.83 -0.59 11.06
N THR A 75 -0.47 -1.06 12.24
CA THR A 75 -0.97 -2.32 12.81
C THR A 75 -1.22 -2.16 14.32
N ARG A 76 -1.99 -3.09 14.88
CA ARG A 76 -2.14 -3.28 16.33
C ARG A 76 -1.25 -4.41 16.87
N GLN A 77 -0.62 -5.19 16.01
CA GLN A 77 0.34 -6.20 16.43
C GLN A 77 1.64 -5.52 16.83
N SER A 78 2.23 -5.96 17.95
CA SER A 78 3.54 -5.48 18.37
C SER A 78 4.54 -5.73 17.24
N ASN A 79 5.24 -4.68 16.80
CA ASN A 79 6.20 -4.82 15.71
C ASN A 79 7.33 -5.76 16.13
N ASN A 80 7.45 -6.88 15.42
CA ASN A 80 8.55 -7.82 15.54
C ASN A 80 9.43 -7.70 14.28
N LEU A 81 10.75 -7.53 14.47
CA LEU A 81 11.74 -7.46 13.40
C LEU A 81 11.59 -8.59 12.35
N MET A 82 11.22 -9.79 12.78
CA MET A 82 10.99 -10.92 11.88
C MET A 82 9.75 -10.73 10.98
N ALA A 83 8.67 -10.13 11.50
CA ALA A 83 7.48 -9.83 10.70
C ALA A 83 7.79 -8.73 9.67
N GLU A 84 8.54 -7.71 10.08
CA GLU A 84 9.01 -6.65 9.19
C GLU A 84 9.88 -7.19 8.05
N LEU A 85 10.90 -8.00 8.37
CA LEU A 85 11.79 -8.59 7.36
C LEU A 85 11.04 -9.51 6.40
N ARG A 86 10.16 -10.39 6.91
CA ARG A 86 9.35 -11.28 6.07
C ARG A 86 8.43 -10.51 5.15
N CYS A 87 7.76 -9.48 5.66
CA CYS A 87 6.89 -8.63 4.87
C CYS A 87 7.69 -7.92 3.76
N LYS A 88 8.79 -7.26 4.13
CA LYS A 88 9.66 -6.55 3.18
C LYS A 88 10.13 -7.48 2.06
N MET A 89 10.76 -8.61 2.40
CA MET A 89 11.30 -9.55 1.42
C MET A 89 10.21 -10.09 0.48
N ALA A 90 9.04 -10.47 1.02
CA ALA A 90 7.95 -11.01 0.21
C ALA A 90 7.34 -9.96 -0.73
N ILE A 91 7.29 -8.68 -0.33
CA ILE A 91 6.86 -7.59 -1.22
C ILE A 91 7.92 -7.34 -2.30
N GLU A 92 9.20 -7.24 -1.94
CA GLU A 92 10.30 -7.01 -2.89
C GLU A 92 10.35 -8.10 -3.96
N GLU A 93 10.29 -9.37 -3.55
CA GLU A 93 10.26 -10.52 -4.46
C GLU A 93 9.03 -10.49 -5.39
N SER A 94 7.88 -10.07 -4.88
CA SER A 94 6.65 -10.01 -5.67
C SER A 94 6.61 -8.84 -6.66
N LEU A 95 7.27 -7.72 -6.33
CA LEU A 95 7.23 -6.50 -7.12
C LEU A 95 8.44 -6.33 -8.05
N ASP A 96 9.52 -7.08 -7.80
CA ASP A 96 10.85 -6.88 -8.41
C ASP A 96 11.35 -5.43 -8.22
N LEU A 97 11.13 -4.88 -7.03
CA LEU A 97 11.44 -3.50 -6.66
C LEU A 97 11.89 -3.44 -5.21
N HIS A 98 12.84 -2.54 -4.89
CA HIS A 98 13.23 -2.28 -3.50
C HIS A 98 12.07 -1.62 -2.72
N VAL A 99 11.91 -2.01 -1.46
CA VAL A 99 10.83 -1.56 -0.58
C VAL A 99 11.41 -0.97 0.69
N ASP A 100 11.03 0.27 0.98
CA ASP A 100 11.28 0.91 2.27
C ASP A 100 10.01 0.78 3.12
N LEU A 101 10.03 -0.21 4.02
CA LEU A 101 8.92 -0.53 4.90
C LEU A 101 9.05 0.19 6.24
N VAL A 102 8.01 0.92 6.64
CA VAL A 102 7.94 1.65 7.90
C VAL A 102 6.74 1.17 8.70
N PRO A 103 6.87 0.12 9.54
CA PRO A 103 5.78 -0.34 10.38
C PRO A 103 5.60 0.53 11.63
N ASN A 104 4.36 0.66 12.09
CA ASN A 104 3.98 1.34 13.32
C ASN A 104 2.87 0.54 14.02
N ASP A 105 3.16 0.06 15.22
CA ASP A 105 2.24 -0.63 16.13
C ASP A 105 1.29 0.34 16.88
N SER A 106 1.22 1.58 16.40
CA SER A 106 0.42 2.68 16.98
C SER A 106 0.93 3.21 18.33
N GLU A 107 2.07 2.74 18.83
CA GLU A 107 2.65 3.24 20.09
C GLU A 107 3.54 4.47 19.91
N LYS A 108 4.02 4.73 18.68
CA LYS A 108 4.96 5.81 18.38
C LYS A 108 4.28 6.89 17.54
N ASP A 109 4.51 8.16 17.90
CA ASP A 109 4.22 9.30 17.02
C ASP A 109 5.52 9.69 16.31
N ASN A 110 5.55 9.57 14.99
CA ASN A 110 6.70 9.93 14.15
C ASN A 110 6.21 10.85 13.02
N PRO A 111 6.94 11.96 12.71
CA PRO A 111 6.61 12.84 11.59
C PRO A 111 6.39 12.12 10.25
N VAL A 112 7.11 11.03 9.98
CA VAL A 112 6.95 10.22 8.76
C VAL A 112 5.53 9.66 8.64
N TYR A 113 4.88 9.29 9.75
CA TYR A 113 3.52 8.74 9.75
C TYR A 113 2.49 9.79 9.33
N LYS A 114 2.68 11.04 9.79
CA LYS A 114 1.84 12.18 9.40
C LYS A 114 2.01 12.50 7.92
N ILE A 115 3.23 12.44 7.40
CA ILE A 115 3.51 12.63 5.98
C ILE A 115 2.86 11.53 5.15
N ALA A 116 3.05 10.26 5.51
CA ALA A 116 2.48 9.11 4.81
C ALA A 116 0.95 9.19 4.73
N LYS A 117 0.27 9.52 5.84
CA LYS A 117 -1.20 9.67 5.84
C LYS A 117 -1.70 10.91 5.11
N LYS A 118 -0.93 12.01 5.09
CA LYS A 118 -1.34 13.28 4.45
C LYS A 118 -1.07 13.32 2.95
N GLN A 119 0.06 12.76 2.51
CA GLN A 119 0.54 12.83 1.13
C GLN A 119 0.51 11.50 0.40
N GLY A 120 0.41 10.39 1.13
CA GLY A 120 0.33 9.05 0.55
C GLY A 120 -1.07 8.68 0.09
N VAL A 121 -1.13 7.55 -0.61
CA VAL A 121 -2.35 6.90 -1.06
C VAL A 121 -2.52 5.63 -0.23
N GLN A 122 -3.63 5.53 0.49
CA GLN A 122 -3.99 4.29 1.17
C GLN A 122 -4.29 3.21 0.12
N LEU A 123 -3.68 2.04 0.28
CA LEU A 123 -3.84 0.91 -0.64
C LEU A 123 -5.09 0.09 -0.34
#